data_AF-A0A396C6I0-F1
#
_entry.id   AF-A0A396C6I0-F1
#
_cell.length_a   1.000
_cell.length_b   1.000
_cell.length_c   1.000
_cell.angle_alpha   90.00
_cell.angle_beta   90.00
_cell.angle_gamma   90.00
#
_symmetry.space_group_name_H-M   'P 1'
#
loop_
_entity.id
_entity.type
_entity.pdbx_description
1 polymer ?
#
loop_
_entity_poly.entity_id
_entity_poly.type
_entity_poly.pdbx_seq_one_letter_code
_entity_poly.pdbx_strand_id
1 'polypeptide(L)'
;MNELKQWLEANKIDYRQIDNEIVGITDFGKVYLADLSDVHCIFRGHDNVLEFNLMERPEILIQEQVFYAVFRFGRNWYWYDLRGKFRFNILKYVGKRSTCKVDVPFVNLGVHTSYELLNGSGDVSEWVKKAKYLGHTALGICDRNTMAATLNLQKECAKAGIGHVFGYSFTLEHESEKVDMKVYCQSQKGLRNLLRIQKEIMVDSKENLLSLPGLLRHAEGNVLVFGKLASYWMVRHPQILHSLELAFDNMYYQVDLTEYKAERVDVEVLKAAQTFFTNFYMPQMNTFLIEPILICDNYYLDKDDARNKIILNKIASGAAHEQSDEQYFKDADEHYGLVSQLFDPDQWDIDSLFERMCLHTVEIAERAKASFERGKMYMPQYIMLPDEIKKYGDRHRMFLKLLEEGLAAKVPASQQTRYRERLAEEIYIIESTNNVDYFVSIR
;
A
#
# COMPACT_ATOMS: atom_id res chain seq x y z
N MET A 1 28.15 13.98 -15.55
CA MET A 1 27.71 14.85 -14.43
C MET A 1 26.32 15.46 -14.64
N ASN A 2 26.05 16.21 -15.72
CA ASN A 2 24.75 16.89 -15.91
C ASN A 2 23.54 15.94 -15.89
N GLU A 3 23.63 14.78 -16.52
CA GLU A 3 22.55 13.78 -16.49
C GLU A 3 22.28 13.22 -15.09
N LEU A 4 23.33 13.04 -14.27
CA LEU A 4 23.17 12.62 -12.86
C LEU A 4 22.41 13.68 -12.08
N LYS A 5 22.75 14.97 -12.26
CA LYS A 5 22.05 16.07 -11.59
C LYS A 5 20.56 16.11 -11.94
N GLN A 6 20.24 15.99 -13.23
CA GLN A 6 18.85 15.92 -13.68
C GLN A 6 18.11 14.73 -13.04
N TRP A 7 18.77 13.59 -12.90
CA TRP A 7 18.20 12.43 -12.19
C TRP A 7 17.97 12.71 -10.71
N LEU A 8 18.95 13.30 -10.01
CA LEU A 8 18.84 13.65 -8.59
C LEU A 8 17.69 14.65 -8.36
N GLU A 9 17.58 15.67 -9.22
CA GLU A 9 16.52 16.68 -9.18
C GLU A 9 15.14 16.07 -9.46
N ALA A 10 15.02 15.23 -10.50
CA ALA A 10 13.78 14.54 -10.84
C ALA A 10 13.30 13.61 -9.70
N ASN A 11 14.23 13.00 -8.96
CA ASN A 11 13.92 12.13 -7.83
C ASN A 11 13.95 12.85 -6.47
N LYS A 12 14.01 14.19 -6.47
CA LYS A 12 13.99 15.05 -5.27
C LYS A 12 15.09 14.72 -4.26
N ILE A 13 16.26 14.25 -4.70
CA ILE A 13 17.38 13.92 -3.82
C ILE A 13 18.14 15.20 -3.49
N ASP A 14 18.32 15.52 -2.21
CA ASP A 14 19.12 16.66 -1.76
C ASP A 14 20.61 16.38 -1.96
N TYR A 15 21.30 17.25 -2.70
CA TYR A 15 22.68 17.04 -3.09
C TYR A 15 23.47 18.34 -3.24
N ARG A 16 24.79 18.21 -3.15
CA ARG A 16 25.75 19.26 -3.47
C ARG A 16 26.85 18.68 -4.36
N GLN A 17 27.13 19.32 -5.49
CA GLN A 17 28.31 18.99 -6.28
C GLN A 17 29.59 19.39 -5.52
N ILE A 18 30.53 18.46 -5.39
CA ILE A 18 31.82 18.69 -4.75
C ILE A 18 32.87 19.01 -5.81
N ASP A 19 32.93 18.20 -6.87
CA ASP A 19 33.79 18.41 -8.05
C ASP A 19 33.13 17.81 -9.31
N ASN A 20 33.91 17.58 -10.38
CA ASN A 20 33.39 17.09 -11.66
C ASN A 20 32.95 15.61 -11.65
N GLU A 21 33.38 14.83 -10.67
CA GLU A 21 33.12 13.39 -10.56
C GLU A 21 32.48 13.02 -9.21
N ILE A 22 32.50 13.91 -8.22
CA ILE A 22 31.97 13.65 -6.88
C ILE A 22 30.76 14.52 -6.56
N VAL A 23 29.72 13.87 -6.07
CA VAL A 23 28.52 14.52 -5.50
C VAL A 23 28.36 14.10 -4.04
N GLY A 24 28.07 15.05 -3.16
CA GLY A 24 27.62 14.76 -1.80
C GLY A 24 26.10 14.67 -1.76
N ILE A 25 25.55 13.52 -1.39
CA ILE A 25 24.11 13.35 -1.12
C ILE A 25 23.90 13.48 0.39
N THR A 26 23.02 14.39 0.81
CA THR A 26 22.73 14.65 2.23
C THR A 26 22.19 13.40 2.91
N ASP A 27 22.65 13.10 4.12
CA ASP A 27 22.30 11.89 4.90
C ASP A 27 22.59 10.54 4.18
N PHE A 28 23.42 10.55 3.14
CA PHE A 28 23.86 9.34 2.43
C PHE A 28 25.39 9.29 2.31
N GLY A 29 26.03 10.40 1.95
CA GLY A 29 27.48 10.53 1.83
C GLY A 29 27.96 10.94 0.44
N LYS A 30 29.29 10.89 0.22
CA LYS A 30 29.89 11.18 -1.08
C LYS A 30 29.71 10.00 -2.03
N VAL A 31 29.32 10.31 -3.26
CA VAL A 31 29.19 9.36 -4.37
C VAL A 31 30.13 9.75 -5.51
N TYR A 32 30.84 8.77 -6.05
CA TYR A 32 31.71 8.88 -7.22
C TYR A 32 30.93 8.54 -8.49
N LEU A 33 30.93 9.43 -9.49
CA LEU A 33 30.37 9.19 -10.79
C LEU A 33 31.31 8.30 -11.61
N ALA A 34 30.94 7.04 -11.77
CA ALA A 34 31.64 6.16 -12.70
C ALA A 34 31.19 6.46 -14.13
N ASP A 35 32.08 7.04 -14.92
CA ASP A 35 31.88 7.22 -16.35
C ASP A 35 32.06 5.89 -17.08
N LEU A 36 31.00 5.44 -17.75
CA LEU A 36 30.95 4.19 -18.51
C LEU A 36 30.71 4.46 -20.00
N SER A 37 30.89 5.69 -20.48
CA SER A 37 30.55 6.08 -21.85
C SER A 37 31.39 5.34 -22.91
N ASP A 38 32.66 5.09 -22.60
CA ASP A 38 33.62 4.47 -23.53
C ASP A 38 33.88 2.97 -23.26
N VAL A 39 33.13 2.35 -22.33
CA VAL A 39 33.33 0.93 -21.99
C VAL A 39 32.26 0.04 -22.61
N HIS A 40 32.69 -1.01 -23.32
CA HIS A 40 31.79 -2.00 -23.89
C HIS A 40 31.13 -2.88 -22.81
N CYS A 41 31.79 -3.06 -21.66
CA CYS A 41 31.29 -3.85 -20.55
C CYS A 41 31.49 -3.10 -19.23
N ILE A 42 30.45 -3.08 -18.40
CA ILE A 42 30.47 -2.51 -17.05
C ILE A 42 31.25 -3.38 -16.06
N PHE A 43 31.64 -4.59 -16.47
CA PHE A 43 32.53 -5.47 -15.72
C PHE A 43 33.80 -5.76 -16.52
N ARG A 44 34.91 -5.89 -15.82
CA ARG A 44 36.21 -6.33 -16.36
C ARG A 44 36.68 -7.58 -15.61
N GLY A 45 37.48 -8.43 -16.27
CA GLY A 45 38.07 -9.62 -15.66
C GLY A 45 37.98 -10.88 -16.53
N HIS A 46 38.33 -12.01 -15.95
CA HIS A 46 38.30 -13.35 -16.59
C HIS A 46 37.34 -14.27 -15.84
N ASP A 47 36.87 -15.34 -16.50
CA ASP A 47 35.72 -16.23 -16.23
C ASP A 47 35.25 -16.51 -14.78
N ASN A 48 36.06 -16.28 -13.75
CA ASN A 48 35.71 -16.46 -12.34
C ASN A 48 35.93 -15.24 -11.41
N VAL A 49 36.45 -14.12 -11.91
CA VAL A 49 36.66 -12.87 -11.16
C VAL A 49 36.22 -11.70 -12.04
N LEU A 50 34.96 -11.30 -11.88
CA LEU A 50 34.39 -10.11 -12.50
C LEU A 50 34.42 -8.95 -11.50
N GLU A 51 35.06 -7.85 -11.89
CA GLU A 51 35.12 -6.61 -11.13
C GLU A 51 34.36 -5.52 -11.85
N PHE A 52 33.69 -4.64 -11.09
CA PHE A 52 33.02 -3.48 -11.67
C PHE A 52 34.05 -2.53 -12.30
N ASN A 53 33.75 -2.03 -13.49
CA ASN A 53 34.67 -1.25 -14.29
C ASN A 53 34.73 0.20 -13.78
N LEU A 54 35.59 0.44 -12.80
CA LEU A 54 35.93 1.77 -12.30
C LEU A 54 37.26 2.26 -12.90
N MET A 55 37.27 3.54 -13.27
CA MET A 55 38.47 4.27 -13.69
C MET A 55 39.43 4.49 -12.50
N GLU A 56 38.87 4.79 -11.34
CA GLU A 56 39.60 4.97 -10.09
C GLU A 56 39.61 3.69 -9.23
N ARG A 57 40.67 3.46 -8.45
CA ARG A 57 40.73 2.28 -7.58
C ARG A 57 39.80 2.45 -6.37
N PRO A 58 38.95 1.46 -6.02
CA PRO A 58 38.06 1.54 -4.86
C PRO A 58 38.79 1.92 -3.57
N GLU A 59 40.02 1.43 -3.37
CA GLU A 59 40.80 1.71 -2.15
C GLU A 59 41.15 3.19 -2.03
N ILE A 60 41.40 3.89 -3.14
CA ILE A 60 41.71 5.32 -3.17
C ILE A 60 40.44 6.12 -2.84
N LEU A 61 39.33 5.81 -3.49
CA LEU A 61 38.03 6.45 -3.21
C LEU A 61 37.64 6.32 -1.73
N ILE A 62 37.81 5.12 -1.15
CA ILE A 62 37.50 4.85 0.26
C ILE A 62 38.39 5.69 1.19
N GLN A 63 39.68 5.86 0.87
CA GLN A 63 40.59 6.73 1.65
C GLN A 63 40.14 8.19 1.64
N GLU A 64 39.52 8.65 0.55
CA GLU A 64 38.95 10.00 0.41
C GLU A 64 37.53 10.14 0.99
N GLN A 65 37.07 9.12 1.71
CA GLN A 65 35.72 9.00 2.29
C GLN A 65 34.61 9.00 1.23
N VAL A 66 34.90 8.48 0.04
CA VAL A 66 33.92 8.20 -1.01
C VAL A 66 33.62 6.71 -0.99
N PHE A 67 32.44 6.36 -0.44
CA PHE A 67 32.08 4.95 -0.20
C PHE A 67 31.15 4.37 -1.25
N TYR A 68 30.64 5.19 -2.16
CA TYR A 68 29.65 4.78 -3.14
C TYR A 68 30.08 5.18 -4.54
N ALA A 69 29.85 4.31 -5.51
CA ALA A 69 29.93 4.67 -6.92
C ALA A 69 28.52 4.69 -7.52
N VAL A 70 28.23 5.72 -8.31
CA VAL A 70 26.99 5.91 -9.07
C VAL A 70 27.26 5.81 -10.56
N PHE A 71 26.36 5.18 -11.29
CA PHE A 71 26.53 4.92 -12.71
C PHE A 71 25.18 4.79 -13.42
N ARG A 72 25.15 5.12 -14.71
CA ARG A 72 23.96 4.95 -15.55
C ARG A 72 23.97 3.55 -16.17
N PHE A 73 22.85 2.84 -16.10
CA PHE A 73 22.68 1.57 -16.82
C PHE A 73 21.24 1.45 -17.33
N GLY A 74 21.08 1.28 -18.64
CA GLY A 74 19.77 1.36 -19.28
C GLY A 74 19.13 2.75 -19.09
N ARG A 75 17.93 2.79 -18.49
CA ARG A 75 17.17 4.04 -18.23
C ARG A 75 17.27 4.53 -16.79
N ASN A 76 18.04 3.85 -15.94
CA ASN A 76 18.13 4.14 -14.52
C ASN A 76 19.55 4.56 -14.14
N TRP A 77 19.63 5.25 -13.00
CA TRP A 77 20.86 5.43 -12.27
C TRP A 77 20.93 4.42 -11.13
N TYR A 78 22.10 3.83 -10.96
CA TYR A 78 22.38 2.86 -9.91
C TYR A 78 23.52 3.33 -9.03
N TRP A 79 23.59 2.75 -7.84
CA TRP A 79 24.71 2.89 -6.94
C TRP A 79 25.08 1.55 -6.32
N TYR A 80 26.34 1.43 -5.89
CA TYR A 80 26.77 0.34 -5.03
C TYR A 80 27.78 0.81 -4.00
N ASP A 81 27.87 0.07 -2.89
CA ASP A 81 28.81 0.32 -1.81
C ASP A 81 30.18 -0.29 -2.14
N LEU A 82 31.21 0.55 -2.24
CA LEU A 82 32.58 0.18 -2.55
C LEU A 82 33.22 -0.70 -1.46
N ARG A 83 32.66 -0.72 -0.26
CA ARG A 83 33.15 -1.53 0.88
C ARG A 83 32.63 -2.97 0.85
N GLY A 84 31.70 -3.27 -0.07
CA GLY A 84 31.00 -4.55 -0.13
C GLY A 84 31.08 -5.21 -1.50
N LYS A 85 30.35 -6.32 -1.65
CA LYS A 85 30.15 -6.95 -2.96
C LYS A 85 29.27 -6.05 -3.83
N PHE A 86 29.59 -6.00 -5.13
CA PHE A 86 28.80 -5.28 -6.12
C PHE A 86 27.32 -5.68 -6.08
N ARG A 87 26.44 -4.68 -6.15
CA ARG A 87 24.97 -4.83 -6.24
C ARG A 87 24.39 -3.70 -7.06
N PHE A 88 23.37 -4.00 -7.86
CA PHE A 88 22.57 -2.97 -8.51
C PHE A 88 21.53 -2.43 -7.52
N ASN A 89 21.78 -1.24 -6.95
CA ASN A 89 20.78 -0.52 -6.18
C ASN A 89 20.34 0.70 -7.00
N ILE A 90 19.04 0.84 -7.26
CA ILE A 90 18.54 2.01 -7.99
C ILE A 90 18.76 3.25 -7.11
N LEU A 91 19.25 4.33 -7.71
CA LEU A 91 19.49 5.62 -7.06
C LEU A 91 18.18 6.41 -6.90
N LYS A 92 17.24 5.84 -6.15
CA LYS A 92 15.95 6.43 -5.79
C LYS A 92 15.73 6.30 -4.29
N TYR A 93 15.09 7.29 -3.70
CA TYR A 93 14.75 7.34 -2.28
C TYR A 93 15.98 7.15 -1.37
N VAL A 94 17.09 7.78 -1.75
CA VAL A 94 18.37 7.73 -1.02
C VAL A 94 18.63 9.05 -0.33
N GLY A 95 19.29 8.97 0.83
CA GLY A 95 19.63 10.15 1.63
C GLY A 95 18.39 10.97 2.03
N LYS A 96 18.61 12.27 2.15
CA LYS A 96 17.56 13.25 2.44
C LYS A 96 16.88 13.70 1.16
N ARG A 97 15.56 13.85 1.19
CA ARG A 97 14.83 14.52 0.12
C ARG A 97 15.02 16.04 0.17
N SER A 98 14.88 16.68 -0.98
CA SER A 98 14.69 18.13 -1.09
C SER A 98 13.37 18.53 -0.43
N THR A 99 13.37 19.59 0.37
CA THR A 99 12.18 20.11 1.06
C THR A 99 11.11 20.53 0.06
N CYS A 100 9.84 20.26 0.36
CA CYS A 100 8.70 20.80 -0.39
C CYS A 100 8.69 22.33 -0.28
N LYS A 101 8.18 23.00 -1.32
CA LYS A 101 7.86 24.43 -1.29
C LYS A 101 6.59 24.69 -0.49
N VAL A 102 5.62 23.79 -0.60
CA VAL A 102 4.35 23.84 0.12
C VAL A 102 4.49 23.06 1.43
N ASP A 103 4.24 23.74 2.55
CA ASP A 103 4.29 23.18 3.89
C ASP A 103 2.88 22.84 4.38
N VAL A 104 2.25 21.86 3.73
CA VAL A 104 0.90 21.37 4.08
C VAL A 104 0.99 19.90 4.44
N PRO A 105 0.55 19.49 5.65
CA PRO A 105 0.47 18.09 6.04
C PRO A 105 -0.42 17.28 5.09
N PHE A 106 0.11 16.18 4.57
CA PHE A 106 -0.59 15.34 3.61
C PHE A 106 -0.24 13.86 3.81
N VAL A 107 -1.25 12.99 3.74
CA VAL A 107 -1.08 11.53 3.72
C VAL A 107 -1.70 10.98 2.45
N ASN A 108 -0.93 10.23 1.67
CA ASN A 108 -1.47 9.60 0.48
C ASN A 108 -2.28 8.34 0.86
N LEU A 109 -3.57 8.35 0.53
CA LEU A 109 -4.53 7.28 0.82
C LEU A 109 -4.93 6.47 -0.42
N GLY A 110 -4.42 6.82 -1.60
CA GLY A 110 -4.88 6.34 -2.89
C GLY A 110 -4.01 5.26 -3.52
N VAL A 111 -3.24 4.50 -2.74
CA VAL A 111 -2.32 3.50 -3.32
C VAL A 111 -3.05 2.23 -3.75
N HIS A 112 -2.89 1.86 -5.02
CA HIS A 112 -3.28 0.59 -5.60
C HIS A 112 -2.03 -0.28 -5.80
N THR A 113 -1.91 -1.32 -5.00
CA THR A 113 -0.74 -2.19 -4.90
C THR A 113 -0.73 -3.28 -5.98
N SER A 114 0.37 -4.04 -6.06
CA SER A 114 0.48 -5.22 -6.92
C SER A 114 -0.53 -6.34 -6.59
N TYR A 115 -1.21 -6.29 -5.45
CA TYR A 115 -2.28 -7.22 -5.12
C TYR A 115 -3.57 -6.95 -5.89
N GLU A 116 -3.76 -5.72 -6.41
CA GLU A 116 -4.75 -5.45 -7.45
C GLU A 116 -4.22 -5.99 -8.79
N LEU A 117 -4.43 -7.29 -8.96
CA LEU A 117 -3.80 -8.08 -10.00
C LEU A 117 -3.94 -7.45 -11.39
N LEU A 118 -2.80 -7.33 -12.07
CA LEU A 118 -2.70 -6.79 -13.43
C LEU A 118 -3.22 -5.35 -13.58
N ASN A 119 -3.22 -4.57 -12.50
CA ASN A 119 -3.49 -3.14 -12.53
C ASN A 119 -2.44 -2.32 -11.78
N GLY A 120 -2.30 -2.55 -10.47
CA GLY A 120 -1.27 -1.90 -9.64
C GLY A 120 0.09 -2.59 -9.77
N SER A 121 1.16 -1.86 -9.45
CA SER A 121 2.54 -2.34 -9.50
C SER A 121 3.34 -1.92 -8.26
N GLY A 122 4.52 -2.50 -8.10
CA GLY A 122 5.40 -2.22 -6.96
C GLY A 122 5.06 -3.03 -5.71
N ASP A 123 6.11 -3.42 -4.98
CA ASP A 123 5.97 -4.10 -3.71
C ASP A 123 5.54 -3.13 -2.62
N VAL A 124 4.74 -3.62 -1.66
CA VAL A 124 4.25 -2.81 -0.53
C VAL A 124 5.40 -2.16 0.25
N SER A 125 6.56 -2.82 0.37
CA SER A 125 7.75 -2.26 1.02
C SER A 125 8.32 -1.05 0.28
N GLU A 126 8.28 -1.02 -1.06
CA GLU A 126 8.76 0.11 -1.84
C GLU A 126 7.79 1.30 -1.72
N TRP A 127 6.48 1.06 -1.71
CA TRP A 127 5.47 2.10 -1.44
C TRP A 127 5.70 2.75 -0.07
N VAL A 128 5.92 1.93 0.98
CA VAL A 128 6.22 2.43 2.33
C VAL A 128 7.55 3.18 2.37
N LYS A 129 8.57 2.68 1.68
CA LYS A 129 9.88 3.35 1.58
C LYS A 129 9.75 4.72 0.92
N LYS A 130 9.02 4.82 -0.21
CA LYS A 130 8.73 6.09 -0.88
C LYS A 130 7.91 7.02 0.01
N ALA A 131 6.86 6.51 0.66
CA ALA A 131 6.04 7.31 1.56
C ALA A 131 6.87 7.95 2.68
N LYS A 132 7.74 7.15 3.32
CA LYS A 132 8.68 7.65 4.34
C LYS A 132 9.68 8.64 3.76
N TYR A 133 10.23 8.38 2.57
CA TYR A 133 11.17 9.27 1.89
C TYR A 133 10.54 10.63 1.58
N LEU A 134 9.27 10.65 1.17
CA LEU A 134 8.52 11.87 0.90
C LEU A 134 8.04 12.61 2.17
N GLY A 135 8.20 12.01 3.35
CA GLY A 135 7.89 12.64 4.64
C GLY A 135 6.49 12.33 5.18
N HIS A 136 5.77 11.36 4.60
CA HIS A 136 4.45 10.99 5.10
C HIS A 136 4.53 10.31 6.47
N THR A 137 3.59 10.65 7.36
CA THR A 137 3.44 10.04 8.69
C THR A 137 2.67 8.72 8.66
N ALA A 138 1.97 8.43 7.56
CA ALA A 138 1.23 7.20 7.32
C ALA A 138 1.11 6.91 5.80
N LEU A 139 0.64 5.71 5.46
CA LEU A 139 0.30 5.33 4.09
C LEU A 139 -1.04 4.60 4.06
N GLY A 140 -1.92 5.00 3.15
CA GLY A 140 -3.18 4.30 2.87
C GLY A 140 -3.19 3.61 1.52
N ILE A 141 -3.72 2.39 1.52
CA ILE A 141 -4.02 1.63 0.29
C ILE A 141 -5.52 1.60 0.05
N CYS A 142 -5.94 1.44 -1.21
CA CYS A 142 -7.34 1.30 -1.59
C CYS A 142 -7.53 0.35 -2.76
N ASP A 143 -6.86 -0.82 -2.71
CA ASP A 143 -6.99 -1.86 -3.72
C ASP A 143 -8.48 -2.16 -4.01
N ARG A 144 -8.78 -2.33 -5.30
CA ARG A 144 -10.11 -2.69 -5.78
C ARG A 144 -10.32 -4.18 -5.65
N ASN A 145 -11.44 -4.56 -5.04
CA ASN A 145 -11.89 -5.95 -4.99
C ASN A 145 -10.93 -6.92 -4.28
N THR A 146 -9.95 -6.41 -3.53
CA THR A 146 -9.02 -7.22 -2.74
C THR A 146 -8.54 -6.47 -1.50
N MET A 147 -8.22 -7.22 -0.43
CA MET A 147 -7.59 -6.71 0.79
C MET A 147 -6.27 -7.43 1.08
N ALA A 148 -5.73 -8.17 0.11
CA ALA A 148 -4.59 -9.07 0.31
C ALA A 148 -3.30 -8.33 0.75
N ALA A 149 -3.14 -7.06 0.38
CA ALA A 149 -1.99 -6.24 0.77
C ALA A 149 -2.02 -5.78 2.24
N THR A 150 -3.19 -5.77 2.90
CA THR A 150 -3.40 -5.08 4.18
C THR A 150 -2.48 -5.57 5.31
N LEU A 151 -2.28 -6.89 5.45
CA LEU A 151 -1.36 -7.43 6.45
C LEU A 151 0.10 -7.07 6.17
N ASN A 152 0.50 -7.02 4.90
CA ASN A 152 1.85 -6.62 4.51
C ASN A 152 2.05 -5.12 4.71
N LEU A 153 1.06 -4.29 4.39
CA LEU A 153 1.08 -2.85 4.69
C LEU A 153 1.33 -2.60 6.16
N GLN A 154 0.54 -3.24 7.04
CA GLN A 154 0.73 -3.13 8.48
C GLN A 154 2.15 -3.51 8.93
N LYS A 155 2.72 -4.59 8.37
CA LYS A 155 4.07 -5.04 8.72
C LYS A 155 5.14 -4.05 8.26
N GLU A 156 5.06 -3.58 7.02
CA GLU A 156 6.07 -2.69 6.44
C GLU A 156 5.98 -1.27 7.03
N CYS A 157 4.78 -0.71 7.21
CA CYS A 157 4.59 0.57 7.90
C CYS A 157 5.14 0.52 9.33
N ALA A 158 4.88 -0.55 10.08
CA ALA A 158 5.41 -0.72 11.43
C ALA A 158 6.95 -0.79 11.46
N LYS A 159 7.58 -1.47 10.49
CA LYS A 159 9.06 -1.49 10.35
C LYS A 159 9.62 -0.11 10.02
N ALA A 160 8.91 0.66 9.19
CA ALA A 160 9.31 2.00 8.77
C ALA A 160 9.03 3.06 9.84
N GLY A 161 8.16 2.79 10.82
CA GLY A 161 7.76 3.73 11.86
C GLY A 161 6.71 4.75 11.41
N ILE A 162 5.88 4.40 10.41
CA ILE A 162 4.75 5.22 9.94
C ILE A 162 3.42 4.49 10.17
N GLY A 163 2.31 5.21 10.16
CA GLY A 163 0.96 4.64 10.26
C GLY A 163 0.53 3.87 9.00
N HIS A 164 -0.47 3.00 9.14
CA HIS A 164 -1.11 2.29 8.03
C HIS A 164 -2.60 2.58 8.02
N VAL A 165 -3.17 2.78 6.82
CA VAL A 165 -4.62 2.94 6.64
C VAL A 165 -5.13 1.85 5.70
N PHE A 166 -6.07 1.05 6.19
CA PHE A 166 -6.75 0.07 5.35
C PHE A 166 -7.91 0.72 4.63
N GLY A 167 -7.76 0.94 3.33
CA GLY A 167 -8.84 1.31 2.44
C GLY A 167 -9.22 0.16 1.51
N TYR A 168 -10.34 0.34 0.81
CA TYR A 168 -10.87 -0.62 -0.16
C TYR A 168 -11.72 0.12 -1.18
N SER A 169 -11.44 -0.08 -2.47
CA SER A 169 -12.23 0.49 -3.57
C SER A 169 -13.26 -0.52 -4.06
N PHE A 170 -14.48 -0.07 -4.33
CA PHE A 170 -15.58 -0.90 -4.83
C PHE A 170 -16.56 -0.11 -5.67
N THR A 171 -17.49 -0.82 -6.30
CA THR A 171 -18.60 -0.23 -7.04
C THR A 171 -19.89 -0.56 -6.32
N LEU A 172 -20.65 0.48 -5.98
CA LEU A 172 -22.01 0.37 -5.47
C LEU A 172 -22.98 0.29 -6.66
N GLU A 173 -23.96 -0.59 -6.57
CA GLU A 173 -25.12 -0.60 -7.46
C GLU A 173 -26.37 -0.11 -6.72
N HIS A 174 -27.04 0.89 -7.29
CA HIS A 174 -28.33 1.38 -6.81
C HIS A 174 -29.19 1.82 -7.98
N GLU A 175 -30.41 1.29 -8.09
CA GLU A 175 -31.36 1.62 -9.17
C GLU A 175 -30.75 1.49 -10.59
N SER A 176 -29.96 0.44 -10.82
CA SER A 176 -29.22 0.19 -12.07
C SER A 176 -28.12 1.22 -12.39
N GLU A 177 -27.89 2.22 -11.53
CA GLU A 177 -26.71 3.07 -11.59
C GLU A 177 -25.55 2.42 -10.83
N LYS A 178 -24.36 2.47 -11.44
CA LYS A 178 -23.11 2.00 -10.84
C LYS A 178 -22.25 3.20 -10.48
N VAL A 179 -21.80 3.27 -9.23
CA VAL A 179 -20.99 4.38 -8.72
C VAL A 179 -19.81 3.83 -7.93
N ASP A 180 -18.61 4.32 -8.25
CA ASP A 180 -17.40 3.94 -7.53
C ASP A 180 -17.28 4.69 -6.21
N MET A 181 -16.84 3.97 -5.18
CA MET A 181 -16.63 4.46 -3.83
C MET A 181 -15.41 3.80 -3.21
N LYS A 182 -14.92 4.40 -2.13
CA LYS A 182 -13.86 3.87 -1.27
C LYS A 182 -14.32 3.87 0.18
N VAL A 183 -13.90 2.88 0.95
CA VAL A 183 -14.10 2.86 2.40
C VAL A 183 -12.74 2.81 3.09
N TYR A 184 -12.53 3.66 4.09
CA TYR A 184 -11.32 3.69 4.92
C TYR A 184 -11.64 3.33 6.36
N CYS A 185 -10.91 2.33 6.86
CA CYS A 185 -11.16 1.73 8.16
C CYS A 185 -10.61 2.56 9.32
N GLN A 186 -11.46 2.94 10.27
CA GLN A 186 -11.08 3.74 11.44
C GLN A 186 -10.87 2.88 12.69
N SER A 187 -11.64 1.81 12.85
CA SER A 187 -11.67 1.02 14.09
C SER A 187 -11.63 -0.49 13.84
N GLN A 188 -11.43 -1.27 14.90
CA GLN A 188 -11.54 -2.74 14.81
C GLN A 188 -12.94 -3.22 14.43
N LYS A 189 -13.98 -2.45 14.77
CA LYS A 189 -15.35 -2.71 14.29
C LYS A 189 -15.44 -2.42 12.79
N GLY A 190 -14.87 -1.30 12.35
CA GLY A 190 -14.70 -0.93 10.95
C GLY A 190 -14.02 -2.05 10.15
N LEU A 191 -12.94 -2.64 10.66
CA LEU A 191 -12.22 -3.71 9.97
C LEU A 191 -13.08 -4.96 9.78
N ARG A 192 -13.85 -5.35 10.81
CA ARG A 192 -14.80 -6.47 10.70
C ARG A 192 -15.88 -6.17 9.66
N ASN A 193 -16.38 -4.95 9.64
CA ASN A 193 -17.36 -4.48 8.67
C ASN A 193 -16.80 -4.45 7.25
N LEU A 194 -15.58 -3.96 7.06
CA LEU A 194 -14.89 -3.92 5.77
C LEU A 194 -14.66 -5.33 5.21
N LEU A 195 -14.30 -6.30 6.06
CA LEU A 195 -14.22 -7.71 5.68
C LEU A 195 -15.59 -8.29 5.26
N ARG A 196 -16.70 -7.81 5.84
CA ARG A 196 -18.05 -8.21 5.41
C ARG A 196 -18.43 -7.58 4.07
N ILE A 197 -18.11 -6.31 3.86
CA ILE A 197 -18.26 -5.63 2.56
C ILE A 197 -17.48 -6.39 1.48
N GLN A 198 -16.21 -6.69 1.73
CA GLN A 198 -15.37 -7.43 0.78
C GLN A 198 -15.91 -8.83 0.50
N LYS A 199 -16.45 -9.54 1.50
CA LYS A 199 -17.11 -10.83 1.30
C LYS A 199 -18.39 -10.71 0.46
N GLU A 200 -19.23 -9.71 0.71
CA GLU A 200 -20.45 -9.50 -0.09
C GLU A 200 -20.08 -9.28 -1.57
N ILE A 201 -19.08 -8.46 -1.83
CA ILE A 201 -18.60 -8.17 -3.18
C ILE A 201 -17.96 -9.40 -3.82
N MET A 202 -17.00 -10.05 -3.16
CA MET A 202 -16.15 -11.07 -3.80
C MET A 202 -16.67 -12.50 -3.73
N VAL A 203 -17.67 -12.75 -2.88
CA VAL A 203 -18.22 -14.09 -2.65
C VAL A 203 -19.71 -14.16 -2.99
N ASP A 204 -20.50 -13.17 -2.56
CA ASP A 204 -21.95 -13.22 -2.75
C ASP A 204 -22.41 -12.60 -4.07
N SER A 205 -21.73 -11.54 -4.52
CA SER A 205 -22.08 -10.81 -5.73
C SER A 205 -21.54 -11.52 -6.97
N LYS A 206 -22.42 -11.73 -7.96
CA LYS A 206 -22.02 -12.30 -9.27
C LYS A 206 -21.21 -11.31 -10.12
N GLU A 207 -21.43 -10.02 -9.90
CA GLU A 207 -20.82 -8.94 -10.68
C GLU A 207 -19.75 -8.16 -9.90
N ASN A 208 -19.38 -8.62 -8.70
CA ASN A 208 -18.50 -7.89 -7.79
C ASN A 208 -19.00 -6.47 -7.46
N LEU A 209 -20.31 -6.33 -7.23
CA LEU A 209 -20.98 -5.09 -6.85
C LEU A 209 -21.49 -5.16 -5.41
N LEU A 210 -21.46 -4.03 -4.71
CA LEU A 210 -22.06 -3.89 -3.39
C LEU A 210 -23.48 -3.32 -3.51
N SER A 211 -24.39 -3.81 -2.68
CA SER A 211 -25.74 -3.26 -2.56
C SER A 211 -25.80 -2.10 -1.55
N LEU A 212 -26.69 -1.12 -1.75
CA LEU A 212 -26.89 -0.04 -0.76
C LEU A 212 -27.26 -0.56 0.65
N PRO A 213 -28.15 -1.56 0.81
CA PRO A 213 -28.40 -2.16 2.12
C PRO A 213 -27.16 -2.84 2.72
N GLY A 214 -26.32 -3.47 1.90
CA GLY A 214 -25.05 -4.07 2.33
C GLY A 214 -24.07 -3.03 2.84
N LEU A 215 -23.94 -1.91 2.11
CA LEU A 215 -23.10 -0.77 2.48
C LEU A 215 -23.54 -0.18 3.83
N LEU A 216 -24.84 0.14 3.99
CA LEU A 216 -25.38 0.74 5.21
C LEU A 216 -25.24 -0.18 6.43
N ARG A 217 -25.46 -1.50 6.25
CA ARG A 217 -25.33 -2.49 7.34
C ARG A 217 -23.91 -2.56 7.91
N HIS A 218 -22.91 -2.25 7.10
CA HIS A 218 -21.50 -2.40 7.43
C HIS A 218 -20.75 -1.05 7.41
N ALA A 219 -21.46 0.07 7.61
CA ALA A 219 -20.85 1.39 7.57
C ALA A 219 -20.01 1.72 8.82
N GLU A 220 -20.56 1.45 10.01
CA GLU A 220 -20.02 1.92 11.29
C GLU A 220 -18.53 1.59 11.50
N GLY A 221 -17.78 2.57 12.02
CA GLY A 221 -16.36 2.45 12.29
C GLY A 221 -15.47 2.65 11.07
N ASN A 222 -16.05 3.15 9.98
CA ASN A 222 -15.36 3.47 8.73
C ASN A 222 -15.75 4.87 8.22
N VAL A 223 -14.93 5.40 7.32
CA VAL A 223 -15.18 6.61 6.52
C VAL A 223 -15.50 6.22 5.09
N LEU A 224 -16.49 6.86 4.49
CA LEU A 224 -16.83 6.70 3.07
C LEU A 224 -16.19 7.81 2.23
N VAL A 225 -15.69 7.45 1.05
CA VAL A 225 -15.26 8.43 0.05
C VAL A 225 -15.96 8.12 -1.26
N PHE A 226 -16.72 9.08 -1.76
CA PHE A 226 -17.32 9.02 -3.09
C PHE A 226 -16.22 9.14 -4.15
N GLY A 227 -16.22 8.24 -5.13
CA GLY A 227 -15.20 8.26 -6.20
C GLY A 227 -15.30 9.50 -7.08
N LYS A 228 -14.25 9.78 -7.86
CA LYS A 228 -14.15 11.01 -8.67
C LYS A 228 -15.31 11.28 -9.63
N LEU A 229 -15.98 10.25 -10.16
CA LEU A 229 -17.15 10.40 -11.04
C LEU A 229 -18.49 10.42 -10.28
N ALA A 230 -18.49 10.24 -8.96
CA ALA A 230 -19.69 10.07 -8.17
C ALA A 230 -20.51 11.35 -8.00
N SER A 231 -19.97 12.54 -8.31
CA SER A 231 -20.66 13.81 -8.14
C SER A 231 -22.01 13.86 -8.89
N TYR A 232 -22.07 13.29 -10.10
CA TYR A 232 -23.33 13.18 -10.85
C TYR A 232 -24.38 12.34 -10.12
N TRP A 233 -23.96 11.23 -9.52
CA TRP A 233 -24.83 10.35 -8.74
C TRP A 233 -25.28 11.05 -7.45
N MET A 234 -24.36 11.72 -6.76
CA MET A 234 -24.65 12.45 -5.53
C MET A 234 -25.71 13.54 -5.73
N VAL A 235 -25.65 14.30 -6.84
CA VAL A 235 -26.66 15.32 -7.19
C VAL A 235 -28.04 14.70 -7.40
N ARG A 236 -28.13 13.51 -8.00
CA ARG A 236 -29.41 12.82 -8.26
C ARG A 236 -30.02 12.18 -7.01
N HIS A 237 -29.20 11.87 -6.00
CA HIS A 237 -29.60 11.03 -4.87
C HIS A 237 -29.39 11.66 -3.48
N PRO A 238 -29.87 12.90 -3.21
CA PRO A 238 -29.59 13.61 -1.95
C PRO A 238 -30.11 12.88 -0.70
N GLN A 239 -31.25 12.18 -0.80
CA GLN A 239 -31.81 11.38 0.29
C GLN A 239 -30.88 10.23 0.73
N ILE A 240 -30.14 9.65 -0.22
CA ILE A 240 -29.19 8.57 0.07
C ILE A 240 -27.96 9.12 0.76
N LEU A 241 -27.48 10.31 0.36
CA LEU A 241 -26.37 10.98 1.04
C LEU A 241 -26.67 11.16 2.53
N HIS A 242 -27.87 11.62 2.88
CA HIS A 242 -28.26 11.76 4.28
C HIS A 242 -28.27 10.41 5.03
N SER A 243 -28.73 9.33 4.38
CA SER A 243 -28.72 7.99 4.98
C SER A 243 -27.29 7.47 5.22
N LEU A 244 -26.37 7.77 4.30
CA LEU A 244 -24.96 7.41 4.41
C LEU A 244 -24.26 8.25 5.50
N GLU A 245 -24.60 9.53 5.61
CA GLU A 245 -24.08 10.45 6.64
C GLU A 245 -24.40 9.95 8.06
N LEU A 246 -25.60 9.41 8.26
CA LEU A 246 -26.02 8.83 9.55
C LEU A 246 -25.33 7.49 9.86
N ALA A 247 -24.80 6.80 8.85
CA ALA A 247 -24.28 5.44 8.98
C ALA A 247 -22.75 5.38 9.09
N PHE A 248 -22.03 6.27 8.39
CA PHE A 248 -20.57 6.34 8.38
C PHE A 248 -20.04 7.35 9.42
N ASP A 249 -18.80 7.16 9.85
CA ASP A 249 -18.16 8.07 10.81
C ASP A 249 -17.87 9.45 10.16
N ASN A 250 -17.61 9.46 8.84
CA ASN A 250 -17.55 10.65 8.00
C ASN A 250 -17.69 10.28 6.51
N MET A 251 -17.92 11.28 5.67
CA MET A 251 -17.98 11.14 4.21
C MET A 251 -17.24 12.25 3.49
N TYR A 252 -16.57 11.92 2.39
CA TYR A 252 -15.86 12.89 1.55
C TYR A 252 -16.07 12.62 0.06
N TYR A 253 -15.80 13.61 -0.77
CA TYR A 253 -15.69 13.43 -2.22
C TYR A 253 -14.23 13.40 -2.66
N GLN A 254 -13.85 12.35 -3.42
CA GLN A 254 -12.51 12.20 -3.98
C GLN A 254 -12.25 13.28 -5.03
N VAL A 255 -11.35 14.20 -4.70
CA VAL A 255 -10.71 15.08 -5.68
C VAL A 255 -9.49 14.36 -6.24
N ASP A 256 -9.62 13.90 -7.49
CA ASP A 256 -8.54 13.32 -8.28
C ASP A 256 -8.48 14.05 -9.63
N LEU A 257 -7.48 14.91 -9.78
CA LEU A 257 -7.29 15.78 -10.95
C LEU A 257 -6.30 15.19 -11.95
N THR A 258 -6.02 13.88 -11.86
CA THR A 258 -5.10 13.17 -12.73
C THR A 258 -5.45 13.36 -14.20
N GLU A 259 -4.46 13.77 -15.00
CA GLU A 259 -4.61 13.90 -16.46
C GLU A 259 -4.65 12.52 -17.13
N TYR A 260 -5.58 12.31 -18.06
CA TYR A 260 -5.71 11.08 -18.84
C TYR A 260 -5.32 11.26 -20.30
N LYS A 261 -4.72 10.22 -20.90
CA LYS A 261 -4.32 10.23 -22.33
C LYS A 261 -5.51 10.34 -23.29
N ALA A 262 -6.67 9.86 -22.87
CA ALA A 262 -7.89 9.94 -23.64
C ALA A 262 -8.67 11.20 -23.21
N GLU A 263 -8.73 12.19 -24.09
CA GLU A 263 -9.41 13.48 -23.84
C GLU A 263 -10.84 13.30 -23.32
N ARG A 264 -11.59 12.33 -23.85
CA ARG A 264 -12.96 12.05 -23.38
C ARG A 264 -13.00 11.72 -21.88
N VAL A 265 -12.06 10.91 -21.39
CA VAL A 265 -11.98 10.50 -19.98
C VAL A 265 -11.51 11.68 -19.13
N ASP A 266 -10.51 12.41 -19.60
CA ASP A 266 -9.96 13.58 -18.92
C ASP A 266 -11.03 14.65 -18.69
N VAL A 267 -11.74 15.03 -19.75
CA VAL A 267 -12.86 15.98 -19.71
C VAL A 267 -13.98 15.49 -18.81
N GLU A 268 -14.28 14.19 -18.79
CA GLU A 268 -15.33 13.61 -17.95
C GLU A 268 -14.98 13.74 -16.46
N VAL A 269 -13.73 13.49 -16.08
CA VAL A 269 -13.23 13.64 -14.71
C VAL A 269 -13.25 15.12 -14.29
N LEU A 270 -12.77 16.04 -15.13
CA LEU A 270 -12.79 17.47 -14.82
C LEU A 270 -14.23 18.02 -14.70
N LYS A 271 -15.15 17.58 -15.55
CA LYS A 271 -16.58 17.93 -15.43
C LYS A 271 -17.21 17.37 -14.15
N ALA A 272 -16.82 16.18 -13.72
CA ALA A 272 -17.30 15.61 -12.47
C ALA A 272 -16.81 16.43 -11.27
N ALA A 273 -15.53 16.84 -11.26
CA ALA A 273 -14.99 17.73 -10.25
C ALA A 273 -15.72 19.08 -10.26
N GLN A 274 -15.87 19.73 -11.43
CA GLN A 274 -16.63 20.97 -11.55
C GLN A 274 -18.07 20.83 -11.03
N THR A 275 -18.75 19.72 -11.34
CA THR A 275 -20.09 19.41 -10.84
C THR A 275 -20.11 19.36 -9.32
N PHE A 276 -19.12 18.73 -8.69
CA PHE A 276 -19.02 18.69 -7.24
C PHE A 276 -18.84 20.10 -6.66
N PHE A 277 -17.84 20.86 -7.11
CA PHE A 277 -17.54 22.20 -6.58
C PHE A 277 -18.70 23.19 -6.82
N THR A 278 -19.50 23.01 -7.86
CA THR A 278 -20.66 23.85 -8.14
C THR A 278 -21.87 23.53 -7.24
N ASN A 279 -22.11 22.25 -6.95
CA ASN A 279 -23.34 21.82 -6.28
C ASN A 279 -23.20 21.58 -4.77
N PHE A 280 -21.98 21.32 -4.29
CA PHE A 280 -21.73 20.97 -2.88
C PHE A 280 -21.03 22.09 -2.10
N TYR A 281 -20.44 23.08 -2.76
CA TYR A 281 -19.88 24.25 -2.10
C TYR A 281 -20.99 25.19 -1.63
N MET A 282 -20.85 25.72 -0.41
CA MET A 282 -21.76 26.69 0.21
C MET A 282 -21.04 28.03 0.42
N PRO A 283 -21.11 28.96 -0.55
CA PRO A 283 -20.33 30.20 -0.53
C PRO A 283 -20.56 31.07 0.71
N GLN A 284 -21.78 31.05 1.27
CA GLN A 284 -22.13 31.89 2.42
C GLN A 284 -21.41 31.45 3.70
N MET A 285 -21.03 30.16 3.78
CA MET A 285 -20.36 29.58 4.95
C MET A 285 -18.89 29.26 4.66
N ASN A 286 -18.43 29.44 3.42
CA ASN A 286 -17.11 29.01 2.96
C ASN A 286 -16.81 27.56 3.35
N THR A 287 -17.75 26.65 3.06
CA THR A 287 -17.66 25.22 3.41
C THR A 287 -18.39 24.36 2.39
N PHE A 288 -18.30 23.03 2.52
CA PHE A 288 -19.03 22.12 1.65
C PHE A 288 -20.07 21.31 2.43
N LEU A 289 -21.15 20.91 1.76
CA LEU A 289 -22.10 19.93 2.31
C LEU A 289 -21.44 18.58 2.57
N ILE A 290 -20.56 18.18 1.65
CA ILE A 290 -19.69 17.02 1.76
C ILE A 290 -18.30 17.54 1.43
N GLU A 291 -17.35 17.42 2.35
CA GLU A 291 -16.02 18.01 2.18
C GLU A 291 -15.20 17.29 1.09
N PRO A 292 -14.39 18.03 0.30
CA PRO A 292 -13.48 17.43 -0.66
C PRO A 292 -12.26 16.81 0.04
N ILE A 293 -11.74 15.71 -0.50
CA ILE A 293 -10.51 15.09 -0.02
C ILE A 293 -9.56 14.79 -1.20
N LEU A 294 -8.28 15.14 -1.06
CA LEU A 294 -7.28 14.88 -2.09
C LEU A 294 -6.85 13.42 -2.04
N ILE A 295 -7.39 12.59 -2.93
CA ILE A 295 -6.99 11.20 -3.09
C ILE A 295 -6.80 10.94 -4.58
N CYS A 296 -5.56 10.88 -5.04
CA CYS A 296 -5.23 10.43 -6.38
C CYS A 296 -5.02 8.92 -6.39
N ASP A 297 -5.60 8.22 -7.36
CA ASP A 297 -5.38 6.78 -7.51
C ASP A 297 -3.96 6.53 -8.10
N ASN A 298 -3.05 5.98 -7.28
CA ASN A 298 -1.67 5.71 -7.65
C ASN A 298 -1.49 4.22 -7.96
N TYR A 299 -1.05 3.87 -9.16
CA TYR A 299 -0.87 2.49 -9.62
C TYR A 299 0.61 2.09 -9.77
N TYR A 300 1.52 3.05 -9.70
CA TYR A 300 2.96 2.85 -9.84
C TYR A 300 3.72 3.88 -9.01
N LEU A 301 4.97 3.57 -8.63
CA LEU A 301 5.70 4.40 -7.69
C LEU A 301 6.07 5.74 -8.31
N ASP A 302 6.78 5.73 -9.44
CA ASP A 302 7.31 6.93 -10.07
C ASP A 302 6.77 7.16 -11.47
N LYS A 303 6.87 8.40 -11.96
CA LYS A 303 6.36 8.78 -13.29
C LYS A 303 6.92 7.92 -14.43
N ASP A 304 8.18 7.51 -14.35
CA ASP A 304 8.85 6.67 -15.35
C ASP A 304 8.33 5.22 -15.36
N ASP A 305 7.58 4.80 -14.33
CA ASP A 305 6.93 3.48 -14.24
C ASP A 305 5.55 3.43 -14.90
N ALA A 306 5.04 4.54 -15.47
CA ALA A 306 3.69 4.59 -16.06
C ALA A 306 3.43 3.50 -17.10
N ARG A 307 4.48 3.08 -17.82
CA ARG A 307 4.38 2.00 -18.81
C ARG A 307 4.00 0.64 -18.19
N ASN A 308 4.31 0.42 -16.91
CA ASN A 308 4.00 -0.83 -16.21
C ASN A 308 2.50 -1.08 -16.21
N LYS A 309 1.68 -0.07 -15.87
CA LYS A 309 0.22 -0.18 -15.88
C LYS A 309 -0.32 -0.53 -17.27
N ILE A 310 0.20 0.11 -18.33
CA ILE A 310 -0.20 -0.18 -19.72
C ILE A 310 0.04 -1.65 -20.06
N ILE A 311 1.21 -2.20 -19.68
CA ILE A 311 1.57 -3.59 -19.96
C ILE A 311 0.66 -4.53 -19.16
N LEU A 312 0.48 -4.27 -17.87
CA LEU A 312 -0.36 -5.08 -16.98
C LEU A 312 -1.81 -5.15 -17.48
N ASN A 313 -2.41 -4.01 -17.83
CA ASN A 313 -3.79 -3.99 -18.32
C ASN A 313 -3.95 -4.72 -19.65
N LYS A 314 -2.99 -4.60 -20.58
CA LYS A 314 -3.00 -5.37 -21.84
C LYS A 314 -2.95 -6.87 -21.61
N ILE A 315 -2.24 -7.34 -20.58
CA ILE A 315 -2.21 -8.75 -20.20
C ILE A 315 -3.57 -9.17 -19.62
N ALA A 316 -4.21 -8.31 -18.83
CA ALA A 316 -5.49 -8.60 -18.17
C ALA A 316 -6.67 -8.72 -19.14
N SER A 317 -6.83 -7.75 -20.04
CA SER A 317 -8.05 -7.58 -20.82
C SER A 317 -7.82 -7.51 -22.33
N GLY A 318 -6.57 -7.62 -22.79
CA GLY A 318 -6.18 -7.42 -24.20
C GLY A 318 -6.13 -5.95 -24.63
N ALA A 319 -6.59 -5.02 -23.79
CA ALA A 319 -6.62 -3.59 -24.04
C ALA A 319 -6.16 -2.80 -22.81
N ALA A 320 -5.83 -1.53 -23.01
CA ALA A 320 -5.47 -0.61 -21.92
C ALA A 320 -6.37 0.61 -22.00
N HIS A 321 -7.32 0.73 -21.09
CA HIS A 321 -8.25 1.85 -20.96
C HIS A 321 -7.81 2.75 -19.81
N GLU A 322 -8.23 4.02 -19.81
CA GLU A 322 -7.95 4.96 -18.70
C GLU A 322 -6.46 5.00 -18.32
N GLN A 323 -5.62 5.11 -19.35
CA GLN A 323 -4.17 5.23 -19.18
C GLN A 323 -3.78 6.68 -18.93
N SER A 324 -2.83 6.85 -18.03
CA SER A 324 -2.28 8.12 -17.61
C SER A 324 -0.82 7.92 -17.27
N ASP A 325 0.01 8.95 -17.50
CA ASP A 325 1.39 9.02 -17.02
C ASP A 325 1.48 9.74 -15.65
N GLU A 326 0.33 10.15 -15.10
CA GLU A 326 0.20 10.95 -13.90
C GLU A 326 -0.32 10.15 -12.69
N GLN A 327 -0.51 8.83 -12.80
CA GLN A 327 -0.99 7.98 -11.70
C GLN A 327 0.15 7.40 -10.85
N TYR A 328 1.21 8.19 -10.64
CA TYR A 328 2.30 7.86 -9.73
C TYR A 328 2.14 8.53 -8.37
N PHE A 329 2.89 8.04 -7.38
CA PHE A 329 2.92 8.58 -6.04
C PHE A 329 3.58 9.97 -6.00
N LYS A 330 2.76 11.02 -6.19
CA LYS A 330 3.17 12.43 -6.17
C LYS A 330 3.42 12.95 -4.75
N ASP A 331 4.22 14.01 -4.66
CA ASP A 331 4.34 14.81 -3.44
C ASP A 331 3.37 16.00 -3.40
N ALA A 332 3.41 16.76 -2.30
CA ALA A 332 2.53 17.91 -2.09
C ALA A 332 2.75 19.05 -3.11
N ASP A 333 4.00 19.31 -3.53
CA ASP A 333 4.31 20.36 -4.50
C ASP A 333 3.72 20.03 -5.87
N GLU A 334 3.81 18.76 -6.28
CA GLU A 334 3.25 18.29 -7.54
C GLU A 334 1.72 18.37 -7.56
N HIS A 335 1.07 17.98 -6.44
CA HIS A 335 -0.38 18.13 -6.31
C HIS A 335 -0.82 19.60 -6.27
N TYR A 336 -0.11 20.45 -5.53
CA TYR A 336 -0.41 21.88 -5.45
C TYR A 336 -0.28 22.56 -6.82
N GLY A 337 0.76 22.22 -7.59
CA GLY A 337 0.95 22.74 -8.94
C GLY A 337 -0.23 22.41 -9.87
N LEU A 338 -0.77 21.20 -9.77
CA LEU A 338 -1.93 20.77 -10.54
C LEU A 338 -3.21 21.51 -10.14
N VAL A 339 -3.45 21.66 -8.83
CA VAL A 339 -4.61 22.41 -8.31
C VAL A 339 -4.52 23.88 -8.74
N SER A 340 -3.34 24.48 -8.60
CA SER A 340 -3.09 25.88 -8.99
C SER A 340 -3.30 26.14 -10.49
N GLN A 341 -3.04 25.14 -11.33
CA GLN A 341 -3.25 25.24 -12.76
C GLN A 341 -4.73 25.14 -13.17
N LEU A 342 -5.53 24.38 -12.41
CA LEU A 342 -6.91 24.05 -12.79
C LEU A 342 -7.97 24.95 -12.15
N PHE A 343 -7.68 25.51 -10.96
CA PHE A 343 -8.62 26.37 -10.24
C PHE A 343 -8.39 27.84 -10.57
N ASP A 344 -9.50 28.57 -10.75
CA ASP A 344 -9.48 30.02 -10.98
C ASP A 344 -9.16 30.76 -9.66
N PRO A 345 -8.01 31.47 -9.56
CA PRO A 345 -7.62 32.17 -8.34
C PRO A 345 -8.54 33.37 -8.01
N ASP A 346 -9.33 33.86 -8.97
CA ASP A 346 -10.32 34.92 -8.70
C ASP A 346 -11.57 34.35 -8.00
N GLN A 347 -11.79 33.03 -8.08
CA GLN A 347 -12.93 32.34 -7.47
C GLN A 347 -12.56 31.58 -6.20
N TRP A 348 -11.32 31.06 -6.13
CA TRP A 348 -10.88 30.18 -5.05
C TRP A 348 -9.59 30.69 -4.43
N ASP A 349 -9.55 30.68 -3.10
CA ASP A 349 -8.29 30.70 -2.36
C ASP A 349 -7.65 29.30 -2.49
N ILE A 350 -6.69 29.18 -3.41
CA ILE A 350 -6.03 27.92 -3.75
C ILE A 350 -5.27 27.34 -2.56
N ASP A 351 -4.62 28.19 -1.75
CA ASP A 351 -3.86 27.73 -0.58
C ASP A 351 -4.80 27.12 0.46
N SER A 352 -5.86 27.85 0.82
CA SER A 352 -6.87 27.38 1.77
C SER A 352 -7.61 26.13 1.27
N LEU A 353 -7.90 26.05 -0.04
CA LEU A 353 -8.57 24.89 -0.63
C LEU A 353 -7.65 23.66 -0.62
N PHE A 354 -6.38 23.82 -0.98
CA PHE A 354 -5.40 22.74 -0.97
C PHE A 354 -5.18 22.22 0.46
N GLU A 355 -4.99 23.11 1.43
CA GLU A 355 -4.87 22.75 2.85
C GLU A 355 -6.09 21.97 3.33
N ARG A 356 -7.31 22.43 3.01
CA ARG A 356 -8.56 21.74 3.37
C ARG A 356 -8.62 20.31 2.82
N MET A 357 -8.31 20.13 1.52
CA MET A 357 -8.35 18.79 0.90
C MET A 357 -7.30 17.84 1.48
N CYS A 358 -6.11 18.36 1.84
CA CYS A 358 -5.04 17.59 2.45
C CYS A 358 -5.34 17.25 3.92
N LEU A 359 -5.93 18.18 4.68
CA LEU A 359 -6.28 18.00 6.10
C LEU A 359 -7.09 16.72 6.32
N HIS A 360 -8.12 16.49 5.51
CA HIS A 360 -8.97 15.31 5.66
C HIS A 360 -8.24 13.98 5.43
N THR A 361 -7.16 13.99 4.64
CA THR A 361 -6.30 12.80 4.48
C THR A 361 -5.54 12.48 5.76
N VAL A 362 -5.07 13.52 6.45
CA VAL A 362 -4.36 13.41 7.73
C VAL A 362 -5.33 12.96 8.82
N GLU A 363 -6.53 13.53 8.87
CA GLU A 363 -7.57 13.15 9.85
C GLU A 363 -7.95 11.66 9.74
N ILE A 364 -8.12 11.15 8.52
CA ILE A 364 -8.36 9.71 8.28
C ILE A 364 -7.19 8.88 8.80
N ALA A 365 -5.95 9.31 8.52
CA ALA A 365 -4.75 8.57 8.90
C ALA A 365 -4.51 8.55 10.42
N GLU A 366 -4.74 9.67 11.10
CA GLU A 366 -4.56 9.79 12.54
C GLU A 366 -5.59 8.96 13.32
N ARG A 367 -6.82 8.86 12.80
CA ARG A 367 -7.91 8.12 13.41
C ARG A 367 -7.91 6.63 13.05
N ALA A 368 -7.16 6.20 12.02
CA ALA A 368 -7.02 4.79 11.64
C ALA A 368 -6.31 3.96 12.73
N LYS A 369 -7.08 3.27 13.59
CA LYS A 369 -6.56 2.41 14.67
C LYS A 369 -6.70 0.91 14.39
N ALA A 370 -7.25 0.53 13.24
CA ALA A 370 -7.45 -0.86 12.90
C ALA A 370 -6.13 -1.61 12.70
N SER A 371 -6.07 -2.87 13.14
CA SER A 371 -4.91 -3.74 12.95
C SER A 371 -5.27 -5.22 13.05
N PHE A 372 -4.55 -6.05 12.31
CA PHE A 372 -4.56 -7.49 12.51
C PHE A 372 -3.75 -7.86 13.75
N GLU A 373 -4.37 -8.62 14.64
CA GLU A 373 -3.68 -9.25 15.76
C GLU A 373 -2.69 -10.30 15.23
N ARG A 374 -1.47 -10.28 15.76
CA ARG A 374 -0.40 -11.21 15.36
C ARG A 374 0.05 -12.00 16.58
N GLY A 375 0.49 -13.24 16.36
CA GLY A 375 1.04 -14.09 17.43
C GLY A 375 -0.01 -14.80 18.28
N LYS A 376 -1.31 -14.60 18.03
CA LYS A 376 -2.38 -15.38 18.63
C LYS A 376 -2.84 -16.48 17.69
N MET A 377 -2.97 -17.69 18.24
CA MET A 377 -3.43 -18.85 17.51
C MET A 377 -4.95 -18.98 17.69
N TYR A 378 -5.69 -19.03 16.59
CA TYR A 378 -7.14 -19.20 16.57
C TYR A 378 -7.49 -20.61 16.12
N MET A 379 -7.31 -21.59 17.00
CA MET A 379 -7.62 -22.99 16.71
C MET A 379 -9.11 -23.29 16.92
N PRO A 380 -9.76 -24.01 15.99
CA PRO A 380 -11.09 -24.54 16.25
C PRO A 380 -11.02 -25.58 17.36
N GLN A 381 -12.06 -25.64 18.18
CA GLN A 381 -12.22 -26.76 19.10
C GLN A 381 -12.66 -28.00 18.33
N TYR A 382 -12.09 -29.16 18.67
CA TYR A 382 -12.54 -30.39 18.06
C TYR A 382 -13.97 -30.72 18.52
N ILE A 383 -14.82 -31.12 17.58
CA ILE A 383 -16.18 -31.57 17.87
C ILE A 383 -16.16 -33.09 17.83
N MET A 384 -16.28 -33.72 18.99
CA MET A 384 -16.30 -35.18 19.11
C MET A 384 -17.58 -35.77 18.51
N LEU A 385 -17.45 -36.91 17.83
CA LEU A 385 -18.58 -37.69 17.34
C LEU A 385 -19.31 -38.38 18.50
N PRO A 386 -20.61 -38.73 18.36
CA PRO A 386 -21.37 -39.39 19.42
C PRO A 386 -20.72 -40.66 19.99
N ASP A 387 -20.13 -41.48 19.12
CA ASP A 387 -19.44 -42.71 19.54
C ASP A 387 -18.12 -42.41 20.26
N GLU A 388 -17.43 -41.32 19.91
CA GLU A 388 -16.21 -40.88 20.56
C GLU A 388 -16.50 -40.33 21.96
N ILE A 389 -17.58 -39.56 22.11
CA ILE A 389 -18.07 -39.11 23.42
C ILE A 389 -18.40 -40.34 24.28
N LYS A 390 -19.09 -41.34 23.72
CA LYS A 390 -19.40 -42.57 24.44
C LYS A 390 -18.15 -43.37 24.83
N LYS A 391 -17.15 -43.44 23.95
CA LYS A 391 -15.91 -44.22 24.17
C LYS A 391 -14.91 -43.53 25.09
N TYR A 392 -14.72 -42.23 24.93
CA TYR A 392 -13.64 -41.49 25.56
C TYR A 392 -14.12 -40.43 26.57
N GLY A 393 -15.40 -40.05 26.55
CA GLY A 393 -15.99 -39.04 27.44
C GLY A 393 -15.72 -37.62 26.98
N ASP A 394 -14.45 -37.22 27.00
CA ASP A 394 -14.01 -35.87 26.63
C ASP A 394 -12.75 -35.91 25.73
N ARG A 395 -12.40 -34.74 25.18
CA ARG A 395 -11.31 -34.57 24.20
C ARG A 395 -9.94 -34.86 24.78
N HIS A 396 -9.72 -34.43 26.03
CA HIS A 396 -8.45 -34.59 26.71
C HIS A 396 -8.19 -36.07 27.02
N ARG A 397 -9.20 -36.76 27.54
CA ARG A 397 -9.17 -38.20 27.76
C ARG A 397 -9.03 -38.98 26.44
N MET A 398 -9.68 -38.52 25.38
CA MET A 398 -9.50 -39.08 24.04
C MET A 398 -8.06 -38.95 23.55
N PHE A 399 -7.47 -37.76 23.67
CA PHE A 399 -6.08 -37.50 23.33
C PHE A 399 -5.13 -38.45 24.07
N LEU A 400 -5.22 -38.54 25.39
CA LEU A 400 -4.37 -39.41 26.20
C LEU A 400 -4.55 -40.89 25.86
N LYS A 401 -5.80 -41.34 25.64
CA LYS A 401 -6.07 -42.74 25.29
C LYS A 401 -5.52 -43.12 23.92
N LEU A 402 -5.64 -42.24 22.93
CA LEU A 402 -5.09 -42.47 21.59
C LEU A 402 -3.56 -42.52 21.61
N LEU A 403 -2.91 -41.69 22.41
CA LEU A 403 -1.46 -41.74 22.58
C LEU A 403 -1.01 -43.07 23.21
N GLU A 404 -1.72 -43.56 24.22
CA GLU A 404 -1.43 -44.84 24.86
C GLU A 404 -1.69 -46.03 23.90
N GLU A 405 -2.81 -46.00 23.16
CA GLU A 405 -3.12 -46.99 22.11
C GLU A 405 -2.02 -47.00 21.04
N GLY A 406 -1.56 -45.83 20.61
CA GLY A 406 -0.48 -45.67 19.64
C GLY A 406 0.88 -46.15 20.14
N LEU A 407 1.22 -45.86 21.41
CA LEU A 407 2.45 -46.34 22.05
C LEU A 407 2.47 -47.87 22.09
N ALA A 408 1.37 -48.49 22.52
CA ALA A 408 1.26 -49.95 22.58
C ALA A 408 1.34 -50.61 21.19
N ALA A 409 0.74 -49.99 20.17
CA ALA A 409 0.73 -50.53 18.81
C ALA A 409 2.07 -50.37 18.07
N LYS A 410 2.80 -49.27 18.31
CA LYS A 410 3.97 -48.89 17.51
C LYS A 410 5.32 -49.13 18.19
N VAL A 411 5.37 -49.25 19.52
CA VAL A 411 6.63 -49.35 20.27
C VAL A 411 6.78 -50.75 20.91
N PRO A 412 7.86 -51.48 20.60
CA PRO A 412 8.16 -52.77 21.23
C PRO A 412 8.27 -52.65 22.76
N ALA A 413 7.81 -53.67 23.48
CA ALA A 413 7.76 -53.68 24.95
C ALA A 413 9.12 -53.35 25.61
N SER A 414 10.24 -53.76 25.02
CA SER A 414 11.59 -53.49 25.52
C SER A 414 11.99 -52.01 25.50
N GLN A 415 11.30 -51.17 24.73
CA GLN A 415 11.60 -49.73 24.62
C GLN A 415 10.50 -48.83 25.22
N GLN A 416 9.37 -49.40 25.65
CA GLN A 416 8.21 -48.62 26.08
C GLN A 416 8.50 -47.69 27.27
N THR A 417 9.36 -48.07 28.21
CA THR A 417 9.73 -47.21 29.34
C THR A 417 10.36 -45.89 28.86
N ARG A 418 11.34 -45.98 27.96
CA ARG A 418 12.03 -44.82 27.39
C ARG A 418 11.07 -43.91 26.60
N TYR A 419 10.19 -44.50 25.78
CA TYR A 419 9.24 -43.72 24.99
C TYR A 419 8.11 -43.13 25.84
N ARG A 420 7.74 -43.76 26.96
CA ARG A 420 6.74 -43.23 27.89
C ARG A 420 7.24 -41.97 28.60
N GLU A 421 8.52 -41.94 28.99
CA GLU A 421 9.16 -40.72 29.55
C GLU A 421 9.10 -39.57 28.55
N ARG A 422 9.50 -39.84 27.30
CA ARG A 422 9.43 -38.84 26.23
C ARG A 422 8.00 -38.38 25.94
N LEU A 423 7.05 -39.32 25.90
CA LEU A 423 5.64 -39.02 25.64
C LEU A 423 5.05 -38.11 26.73
N ALA A 424 5.44 -38.30 28.00
CA ALA A 424 5.01 -37.45 29.10
C ALA A 424 5.53 -36.00 28.95
N GLU A 425 6.78 -35.82 28.54
CA GLU A 425 7.32 -34.48 28.22
C GLU A 425 6.53 -33.80 27.09
N GLU A 426 6.23 -34.55 26.02
CA GLU A 426 5.50 -34.01 24.87
C GLU A 426 4.05 -33.68 25.20
N ILE A 427 3.35 -34.53 25.95
CA ILE A 427 1.99 -34.26 26.45
C ILE A 427 1.97 -32.94 27.23
N TYR A 428 2.91 -32.75 28.16
CA TYR A 428 3.02 -31.52 28.94
C TYR A 428 3.20 -30.27 28.05
N ILE A 429 4.06 -30.35 27.04
CA ILE A 429 4.28 -29.24 26.10
C ILE A 429 3.01 -28.98 25.27
N ILE A 430 2.34 -30.01 24.77
CA ILE A 430 1.11 -29.87 23.96
C ILE A 430 -0.02 -29.26 24.78
N GLU A 431 -0.18 -29.67 26.03
CA GLU A 431 -1.18 -29.12 26.95
C GLU A 431 -0.87 -27.68 27.34
N SER A 432 0.37 -27.39 27.70
CA SER A 432 0.80 -26.04 28.10
C SER A 432 0.73 -25.02 26.95
N THR A 433 0.79 -25.48 25.70
CA THR A 433 0.61 -24.65 24.50
C THR A 433 -0.82 -24.67 23.94
N ASN A 434 -1.77 -25.32 24.64
CA ASN A 434 -3.17 -25.45 24.27
C ASN A 434 -3.40 -26.03 22.86
N ASN A 435 -2.61 -27.04 22.49
CA ASN A 435 -2.62 -27.67 21.16
C ASN A 435 -3.34 -29.03 21.10
N VAL A 436 -3.99 -29.47 22.18
CA VAL A 436 -4.67 -30.78 22.25
C VAL A 436 -5.69 -30.96 21.12
N ASP A 437 -6.53 -29.96 20.88
CA ASP A 437 -7.56 -29.99 19.82
C ASP A 437 -6.95 -30.12 18.42
N TYR A 438 -5.77 -29.54 18.19
CA TYR A 438 -5.06 -29.68 16.92
C TYR A 438 -4.65 -31.15 16.68
N PHE A 439 -4.00 -31.78 17.66
CA PHE A 439 -3.56 -33.19 17.55
C PHE A 439 -4.74 -34.15 17.41
N VAL A 440 -5.83 -33.90 18.12
CA VAL A 440 -7.06 -34.69 18.03
C VAL A 440 -7.76 -34.52 16.68
N SER A 441 -7.66 -33.35 16.04
CA SER A 441 -8.28 -33.08 14.75
C SER A 441 -7.56 -33.72 13.56
N ILE A 442 -6.23 -33.87 13.63
CA ILE A 442 -5.38 -34.38 12.53
C ILE A 442 -5.11 -35.89 12.59
N ARG A 443 -5.66 -36.57 13.58
CA ARG A 443 -5.34 -37.98 13.91
C ARG A 443 -5.69 -38.99 12.82
#